data_AF-A0A5N6NUG4-F1
#
_entry.id   AF-A0A5N6NUG4-F1
#
_cell.length_a   1.000
_cell.length_b   1.000
_cell.length_c   1.000
_cell.angle_alpha   90.00
_cell.angle_beta   90.00
_cell.angle_gamma   90.00
#
_symmetry.space_group_name_H-M   'P 1'
#
loop_
_entity.id
_entity.type
_entity.pdbx_description
1 polymer ?
#
loop_
_entity_poly.entity_id
_entity_poly.type
_entity_poly.pdbx_seq_one_letter_code
_entity_poly.pdbx_strand_id
1 'polypeptide(L)'
;MKDLKIIHLQFWAPVTINERRLLSTSGQPFFINGLTTMEMVKYRLDSEKHQYDIDVNKPEIEGEGDPNIRSGGPAITFLKRFPNADHLPESESCFRLNFCIMLPICLPSDQSDCIGVLGLTFQHESYRMGWYLVPDVLKAIEVAGLDICKVQQHMPYEVRFSN
;
A
#
# COMPACT_ATOMS: atom_id res chain seq x y z
N MET A 1 11.69 23.74 -9.85
CA MET A 1 11.16 22.48 -9.29
C MET A 1 9.80 22.80 -8.69
N LYS A 2 8.71 22.19 -9.15
CA LYS A 2 7.44 22.27 -8.44
C LYS A 2 7.54 21.31 -7.26
N ASP A 3 7.20 21.80 -6.06
CA ASP A 3 7.29 21.03 -4.82
C ASP A 3 6.44 19.76 -4.94
N LEU A 4 7.09 18.60 -4.92
CA LEU A 4 6.38 17.34 -4.79
C LEU A 4 5.88 17.23 -3.35
N LYS A 5 4.60 16.94 -3.18
CA LYS A 5 3.99 16.77 -1.87
C LYS A 5 3.18 15.47 -1.87
N ILE A 6 3.30 14.70 -0.79
CA ILE A 6 2.30 13.68 -0.48
C ILE A 6 0.98 14.41 -0.30
N ILE A 7 -0.02 14.01 -1.07
CA ILE A 7 -1.35 14.63 -1.02
C ILE A 7 -2.34 13.76 -0.25
N HIS A 8 -2.11 12.46 -0.22
CA HIS A 8 -2.91 11.50 0.49
C HIS A 8 -2.04 10.35 0.98
N LEU A 9 -2.27 9.89 2.19
CA LEU A 9 -1.65 8.72 2.79
C LEU A 9 -2.73 7.92 3.50
N GLN A 10 -2.71 6.59 3.37
CA GLN A 10 -3.67 5.73 4.05
C GLN A 10 -3.07 4.39 4.42
N PHE A 11 -3.55 3.83 5.53
CA PHE A 11 -3.14 2.52 6.01
C PHE A 11 -4.17 1.45 5.64
N TRP A 12 -3.71 0.37 5.02
CA TRP A 12 -4.49 -0.81 4.70
C TRP A 12 -4.16 -1.91 5.72
N ALA A 13 -5.12 -2.24 6.56
CA ALA A 13 -4.96 -3.26 7.60
C ALA A 13 -5.60 -4.59 7.18
N PRO A 14 -5.03 -5.74 7.56
CA PRO A 14 -5.67 -7.04 7.38
C PRO A 14 -6.92 -7.15 8.26
N VAL A 15 -8.01 -7.59 7.66
CA VAL A 15 -9.30 -7.83 8.31
C VAL A 15 -9.87 -9.17 7.88
N THR A 16 -10.74 -9.75 8.69
CA THR A 16 -11.51 -10.95 8.34
C THR A 16 -12.97 -10.55 8.17
N ILE A 17 -13.52 -10.73 6.96
CA ILE A 17 -14.92 -10.45 6.65
C ILE A 17 -15.49 -11.71 5.97
N ASN A 18 -16.58 -12.25 6.51
CA ASN A 18 -17.22 -13.46 5.97
C ASN A 18 -16.22 -14.61 5.71
N GLU A 19 -15.33 -14.87 6.67
CA GLU A 19 -14.26 -15.90 6.59
C GLU A 19 -13.23 -15.70 5.47
N ARG A 20 -13.19 -14.52 4.84
CA ARG A 20 -12.16 -14.13 3.88
C ARG A 20 -11.18 -13.17 4.52
N ARG A 21 -9.89 -13.33 4.21
CA ARG A 21 -8.84 -12.42 4.65
C ARG A 21 -8.66 -11.33 3.60
N LEU A 22 -8.90 -10.10 3.99
CA LEU A 22 -8.87 -8.94 3.10
C LEU A 22 -8.00 -7.85 3.71
N LEU A 23 -7.60 -6.87 2.90
CA LEU A 23 -7.09 -5.58 3.36
C LEU A 23 -8.19 -4.53 3.24
N SER A 24 -8.35 -3.71 4.27
CA SER A 24 -9.27 -2.58 4.27
C SER A 24 -8.62 -1.33 4.85
N THR A 25 -9.01 -0.17 4.31
CA THR A 25 -8.66 1.16 4.83
C THR A 25 -9.78 1.75 5.70
N SER A 26 -10.92 1.05 5.81
CA SER A 26 -12.07 1.47 6.62
C SER A 26 -11.72 1.47 8.11
N GLY A 27 -12.00 2.58 8.79
CA GLY A 27 -11.63 2.79 10.19
C GLY A 27 -10.12 2.90 10.44
N GLN A 28 -9.29 2.93 9.39
CA GLN A 28 -7.84 3.00 9.52
C GLN A 28 -7.32 4.44 9.42
N PRO A 29 -6.14 4.73 10.00
CA PRO A 29 -5.51 6.04 9.90
C PRO A 29 -5.27 6.47 8.45
N PHE A 30 -5.51 7.74 8.19
CA PHE A 30 -5.23 8.39 6.92
C PHE A 30 -4.81 9.84 7.11
N PHE A 31 -4.24 10.41 6.07
CA PHE A 31 -3.85 11.80 6.00
C PHE A 31 -4.21 12.36 4.63
N ILE A 32 -4.78 13.56 4.62
CA ILE A 32 -5.03 14.36 3.43
C ILE A 32 -4.34 15.69 3.65
N ASN A 33 -3.52 16.11 2.68
CA ASN A 33 -2.83 17.38 2.78
C ASN A 33 -3.83 18.55 2.80
N GLY A 34 -3.57 19.56 3.64
CA GLY A 34 -4.49 20.68 3.92
C GLY A 34 -4.87 21.57 2.73
N LEU A 35 -4.25 21.38 1.57
CA LEU A 35 -4.77 21.84 0.28
C LEU A 35 -5.84 20.89 -0.27
N THR A 36 -6.77 20.47 0.60
CA THR A 36 -7.76 19.43 0.33
C THR A 36 -8.61 19.81 -0.88
N THR A 37 -8.49 19.06 -1.97
CA THR A 37 -9.45 19.15 -3.07
C THR A 37 -10.63 18.22 -2.80
N MET A 38 -11.80 18.57 -3.32
CA MET A 38 -12.98 17.70 -3.24
C MET A 38 -12.71 16.32 -3.89
N GLU A 39 -11.80 16.26 -4.86
CA GLU A 39 -11.34 15.02 -5.50
C GLU A 39 -10.65 14.08 -4.48
N MET A 40 -9.82 14.60 -3.57
CA MET A 40 -9.15 13.78 -2.53
C MET A 40 -10.13 13.22 -1.50
N VAL A 41 -11.14 14.02 -1.12
CA VAL A 41 -12.19 13.55 -0.20
C VAL A 41 -13.03 12.46 -0.86
N LYS A 42 -13.40 12.64 -2.13
CA LYS A 42 -14.10 11.61 -2.90
C LYS A 42 -13.25 10.35 -3.07
N TYR A 43 -11.95 10.50 -3.34
CA TYR A 43 -11.02 9.38 -3.39
C TYR A 43 -10.99 8.62 -2.07
N ARG A 44 -10.89 9.31 -0.93
CA ARG A 44 -10.93 8.67 0.39
C ARG A 44 -12.24 7.89 0.59
N LEU A 45 -13.38 8.52 0.34
CA LEU A 45 -14.70 7.86 0.46
C LEU A 45 -14.86 6.68 -0.49
N ASP A 46 -14.25 6.74 -1.68
CA ASP A 46 -14.22 5.63 -2.61
C ASP A 46 -13.33 4.49 -2.11
N SER A 47 -12.12 4.81 -1.64
CA SER A 47 -11.16 3.82 -1.13
C SER A 47 -11.69 3.04 0.07
N GLU A 48 -12.50 3.65 0.94
CA GLU A 48 -13.11 2.98 2.10
C GLU A 48 -14.13 1.90 1.73
N LYS A 49 -14.71 1.98 0.52
CA LYS A 49 -15.65 0.97 0.02
C LYS A 49 -14.93 -0.24 -0.53
N HIS A 50 -13.67 -0.09 -0.93
CA HIS A 50 -12.90 -1.13 -1.58
C HIS A 50 -12.05 -1.92 -0.59
N GLN A 51 -11.84 -3.18 -0.94
CA GLN A 51 -11.07 -4.14 -0.17
C GLN A 51 -10.11 -4.86 -1.13
N TYR A 52 -8.97 -5.32 -0.61
CA TYR A 52 -8.04 -6.12 -1.41
C TYR A 52 -7.94 -7.55 -0.90
N ASP A 53 -8.07 -8.52 -1.79
CA ASP A 53 -7.99 -9.92 -1.41
C ASP A 53 -6.54 -10.32 -1.09
N ILE A 54 -6.34 -10.94 0.08
CA ILE A 54 -5.05 -11.49 0.52
C ILE A 54 -5.15 -12.97 0.87
N ASP A 55 -6.27 -13.63 0.56
CA ASP A 55 -6.45 -15.07 0.71
C ASP A 55 -5.87 -15.80 -0.51
N VAL A 56 -4.58 -16.13 -0.43
CA VAL A 56 -3.86 -16.90 -1.46
C VAL A 56 -4.42 -18.30 -1.71
N ASN A 57 -5.29 -18.83 -0.83
CA ASN A 57 -5.83 -20.18 -0.93
C ASN A 57 -7.24 -20.25 -1.53
N LYS A 58 -7.87 -19.11 -1.81
CA LYS A 58 -9.19 -19.02 -2.45
C LYS A 58 -9.09 -18.08 -3.67
N PRO A 59 -8.52 -18.54 -4.80
CA PRO A 59 -8.53 -17.73 -6.02
C PRO A 59 -9.97 -17.60 -6.50
N GLU A 60 -10.66 -16.53 -6.14
CA GLU A 60 -11.87 -16.15 -6.85
C GLU A 60 -11.49 -15.62 -8.23
N ILE A 61 -12.25 -16.05 -9.24
CA ILE A 61 -12.09 -15.57 -10.60
C ILE A 61 -12.53 -14.10 -10.59
N GLU A 62 -11.67 -13.19 -11.06
CA GLU A 62 -12.01 -11.77 -11.22
C GLU A 62 -13.37 -11.64 -11.95
N GLY A 63 -14.38 -11.09 -11.28
CA GLY A 63 -15.73 -10.89 -11.82
C GLY A 63 -16.83 -11.85 -11.33
N GLU A 64 -16.52 -12.91 -10.56
CA GLU A 64 -17.54 -13.74 -9.88
C GLU A 64 -17.77 -13.36 -8.40
N GLY A 65 -16.91 -12.51 -7.83
CA GLY A 65 -16.96 -12.05 -6.44
C GLY A 65 -17.65 -10.68 -6.23
N ASP A 66 -17.68 -10.22 -4.98
CA ASP A 66 -18.14 -8.87 -4.63
C ASP A 66 -17.32 -7.82 -5.43
N PRO A 67 -17.96 -6.94 -6.22
CA PRO A 67 -17.26 -5.96 -7.05
C PRO A 67 -16.42 -4.95 -6.24
N ASN A 68 -16.62 -4.88 -4.92
CA ASN A 68 -15.82 -4.05 -4.03
C ASN A 68 -14.49 -4.72 -3.62
N ILE A 69 -14.33 -6.03 -3.86
CA ILE A 69 -13.10 -6.76 -3.59
C ILE A 69 -12.24 -6.77 -4.87
N ARG A 70 -11.00 -6.33 -4.72
CA ARG A 70 -10.06 -6.15 -5.83
C ARG A 70 -8.78 -6.98 -5.62
N SER A 71 -8.16 -7.37 -6.72
CA SER A 71 -6.74 -7.72 -6.76
C SER A 71 -5.90 -6.44 -6.92
N GLY A 72 -4.60 -6.46 -6.63
CA GLY A 72 -3.68 -5.37 -7.01
C GLY A 72 -2.70 -4.88 -5.95
N GLY A 73 -2.25 -3.64 -6.11
CA GLY A 73 -1.08 -3.06 -5.44
C GLY A 73 -0.96 -3.33 -3.93
N PRO A 74 -1.98 -3.00 -3.11
CA PRO A 74 -1.94 -3.27 -1.67
C PRO A 74 -1.82 -4.75 -1.32
N ALA A 75 -2.61 -5.63 -1.94
CA ALA A 75 -2.51 -7.08 -1.72
C ALA A 75 -1.14 -7.63 -2.11
N ILE A 76 -0.63 -7.25 -3.29
CA ILE A 76 0.68 -7.68 -3.77
C ILE A 76 1.78 -7.22 -2.80
N THR A 77 1.73 -5.97 -2.35
CA THR A 77 2.70 -5.39 -1.40
C THR A 77 2.68 -6.14 -0.07
N PHE A 78 1.49 -6.44 0.44
CA PHE A 78 1.30 -7.16 1.70
C PHE A 78 1.85 -8.59 1.61
N LEU A 79 1.46 -9.33 0.57
CA LEU A 79 1.82 -10.74 0.39
C LEU A 79 3.32 -10.91 0.09
N LYS A 80 3.88 -10.07 -0.79
CA LYS A 80 5.31 -10.13 -1.15
C LYS A 80 6.22 -9.48 -0.11
N ARG A 81 5.66 -8.71 0.82
CA ARG A 81 6.42 -7.94 1.83
C ARG A 81 7.49 -7.06 1.17
N PHE A 82 7.15 -6.47 0.02
CA PHE A 82 8.06 -5.65 -0.76
C PHE A 82 7.39 -4.34 -1.18
N PRO A 83 8.08 -3.18 -1.05
CA PRO A 83 7.57 -1.92 -1.56
C PRO A 83 7.16 -2.02 -3.03
N ASN A 84 5.96 -1.56 -3.35
CA ASN A 84 5.49 -1.48 -4.74
C ASN A 84 5.28 -0.02 -5.13
N ALA A 85 5.52 0.30 -6.39
CA ALA A 85 5.17 1.59 -6.94
C ALA A 85 4.41 1.36 -8.24
N ASP A 86 3.20 1.90 -8.31
CA ASP A 86 2.28 1.59 -9.39
C ASP A 86 1.43 2.80 -9.75
N HIS A 87 0.90 2.78 -10.97
CA HIS A 87 -0.19 3.67 -11.35
C HIS A 87 -1.45 3.27 -10.60
N LEU A 88 -2.24 4.25 -10.21
CA LEU A 88 -3.56 3.94 -9.68
C LEU A 88 -4.42 3.32 -10.79
N PRO A 89 -5.37 2.44 -10.46
CA PRO A 89 -6.32 1.91 -11.41
C PRO A 89 -6.98 3.03 -12.22
N GLU A 90 -7.33 2.76 -13.49
CA GLU A 90 -7.94 3.76 -14.36
C GLU A 90 -9.24 4.35 -13.78
N SER A 91 -9.98 3.57 -13.00
CA SER A 91 -11.16 4.03 -12.24
C SER A 91 -10.83 5.13 -11.21
N GLU A 92 -9.61 5.15 -10.68
CA GLU A 92 -9.12 6.13 -9.70
C GLU A 92 -8.42 7.32 -10.38
N SER A 93 -8.14 7.24 -11.69
CA SER A 93 -7.55 8.33 -12.46
C SER A 93 -8.44 9.59 -12.51
N CYS A 94 -9.75 9.43 -12.31
CA CYS A 94 -10.73 10.52 -12.27
C CYS A 94 -10.46 11.53 -11.14
N PHE A 95 -9.64 11.17 -10.16
CA PHE A 95 -9.26 12.03 -9.04
C PHE A 95 -7.97 12.83 -9.30
N ARG A 96 -7.42 12.80 -10.53
CA ARG A 96 -6.12 13.40 -10.89
C ARG A 96 -4.96 12.86 -10.04
N LEU A 97 -5.10 11.61 -9.62
CA LEU A 97 -4.12 10.85 -8.85
C LEU A 97 -3.51 9.85 -9.82
N ASN A 98 -2.22 10.00 -10.11
CA ASN A 98 -1.62 9.25 -11.23
C ASN A 98 -0.64 8.17 -10.75
N PHE A 99 -0.22 8.24 -9.48
CA PHE A 99 0.84 7.39 -8.96
C PHE A 99 0.70 7.13 -7.47
N CYS A 100 1.02 5.90 -7.07
CA CYS A 100 1.05 5.47 -5.70
C CYS A 100 2.35 4.71 -5.37
N ILE A 101 2.84 4.89 -4.14
CA ILE A 101 3.86 4.04 -3.53
C ILE A 101 3.22 3.31 -2.38
N MET A 102 3.40 2.00 -2.32
CA MET A 102 2.87 1.12 -1.30
C MET A 102 4.04 0.55 -0.50
N LEU A 103 3.99 0.71 0.82
CA LEU A 103 5.06 0.33 1.74
C LEU A 103 4.53 -0.72 2.73
N PRO A 104 5.09 -1.94 2.77
CA PRO A 104 4.66 -2.97 3.72
C PRO A 104 5.18 -2.62 5.12
N ILE A 105 4.28 -2.46 6.09
CA ILE A 105 4.62 -2.08 7.46
C ILE A 105 4.71 -3.33 8.31
N CYS A 106 5.74 -3.39 9.14
CA CYS A 106 6.10 -4.52 9.97
C CYS A 106 6.43 -4.05 11.39
N LEU A 107 6.26 -4.94 12.37
CA LEU A 107 6.83 -4.71 13.70
C LEU A 107 8.34 -4.97 13.67
N PRO A 108 9.17 -4.21 14.41
CA PRO A 108 10.60 -4.47 14.52
C PRO A 108 10.83 -5.80 15.26
N SER A 109 11.00 -6.89 14.52
CA SER A 109 11.25 -8.24 15.05
C SER A 109 11.85 -9.14 13.96
N ASP A 110 12.65 -10.13 14.35
CA ASP A 110 13.28 -11.09 13.43
C ASP A 110 12.27 -11.98 12.67
N GLN A 111 11.01 -12.00 13.11
CA GLN A 111 9.88 -12.67 12.47
C GLN A 111 8.82 -11.64 12.04
N SER A 112 9.23 -10.54 11.41
CA SER A 112 8.32 -9.43 11.12
C SER A 112 7.20 -9.84 10.16
N ASP A 113 6.04 -10.17 10.71
CA ASP A 113 4.81 -10.31 9.94
C ASP A 113 4.33 -8.92 9.54
N CYS A 114 3.99 -8.79 8.25
CA CYS A 114 3.41 -7.57 7.70
C CYS A 114 2.07 -7.30 8.40
N ILE A 115 1.99 -6.18 9.12
CA ILE A 115 0.80 -5.76 9.85
C ILE A 115 -0.14 -4.92 9.00
N GLY A 116 0.29 -4.51 7.81
CA GLY A 116 -0.50 -3.76 6.86
C GLY A 116 0.36 -3.05 5.82
N VAL A 117 -0.28 -2.25 4.97
CA VAL A 117 0.38 -1.53 3.89
C VAL A 117 0.07 -0.04 3.99
N LEU A 118 1.10 0.78 3.98
CA LEU A 118 0.99 2.23 3.89
C LEU A 118 0.99 2.66 2.42
N GLY A 119 -0.14 3.17 1.94
CA GLY A 119 -0.26 3.74 0.61
C GLY A 119 0.00 5.24 0.62
N LEU A 120 0.90 5.70 -0.25
CA LEU A 120 1.25 7.09 -0.49
C LEU A 120 0.79 7.48 -1.88
N THR A 121 -0.06 8.50 -2.01
CA THR A 121 -0.58 8.94 -3.29
C THR A 121 -0.06 10.34 -3.64
N PHE A 122 0.25 10.53 -4.93
CA PHE A 122 0.86 11.74 -5.47
C PHE A 122 0.04 12.30 -6.64
N GLN A 123 0.00 13.64 -6.74
CA GLN A 123 -0.71 14.34 -7.82
C GLN A 123 0.08 14.40 -9.13
N HIS A 124 1.39 14.14 -9.10
CA HIS A 124 2.29 14.37 -10.23
C HIS A 124 2.85 13.06 -10.80
N GLU A 125 2.88 12.95 -12.12
CA GLU A 125 3.22 11.73 -12.88
C GLU A 125 4.67 11.25 -12.77
N SER A 126 5.55 11.99 -12.10
CA SER A 126 6.95 11.58 -12.02
C SER A 126 7.16 10.63 -10.85
N TYR A 127 7.09 9.32 -11.14
CA TYR A 127 7.45 8.25 -10.20
C TYR A 127 8.82 8.48 -9.54
N ARG A 128 9.78 9.05 -10.29
CA ARG A 128 11.12 9.38 -9.79
C ARG A 128 11.09 10.40 -8.67
N MET A 129 10.14 11.34 -8.74
CA MET A 129 10.00 12.36 -7.71
C MET A 129 9.39 11.76 -6.44
N GLY A 130 8.37 10.90 -6.57
CA GLY A 130 7.69 10.24 -5.44
C GLY A 130 8.65 9.58 -4.46
N TRP A 131 9.66 8.90 -5.00
CA TRP A 131 10.69 8.23 -4.21
C TRP A 131 11.55 9.17 -3.35
N TYR A 132 11.65 10.46 -3.66
CA TYR A 132 12.40 11.41 -2.81
C TYR A 132 11.73 11.67 -1.45
N LEU A 133 10.40 11.47 -1.34
CA LEU A 133 9.68 11.65 -0.08
C LEU A 133 9.66 10.36 0.77
N VAL A 134 10.05 9.22 0.19
CA VAL A 134 10.07 7.95 0.91
C VAL A 134 11.03 7.98 2.10
N PRO A 135 12.28 8.47 2.01
CA PRO A 135 13.19 8.55 3.16
C PRO A 135 12.59 9.26 4.39
N ASP A 136 11.86 10.36 4.19
CA ASP A 136 11.21 11.08 5.29
C ASP A 136 10.08 10.25 5.91
N VAL A 137 9.31 9.54 5.08
CA VAL A 137 8.28 8.60 5.55
C VAL A 137 8.91 7.43 6.30
N LEU A 138 10.02 6.86 5.81
CA LEU A 138 10.75 5.79 6.51
C LEU A 138 11.19 6.23 7.90
N LYS A 139 11.76 7.44 7.99
CA LYS A 139 12.16 8.02 9.27
C LYS A 139 10.97 8.22 10.22
N ALA A 140 9.83 8.65 9.69
CA ALA A 140 8.61 8.80 10.49
C ALA A 140 8.08 7.45 11.00
N ILE A 141 8.13 6.40 10.17
CA ILE A 141 7.77 5.02 10.54
C ILE A 141 8.69 4.53 11.67
N GLU A 142 10.00 4.73 11.55
CA GLU A 142 10.97 4.35 12.57
C GLU A 142 10.73 5.07 13.91
N VAL A 143 10.45 6.38 13.88
CA VAL A 143 10.10 7.16 15.07
C VAL A 143 8.82 6.64 15.74
N ALA A 144 7.89 6.08 14.96
CA ALA A 144 6.68 5.44 15.47
C ALA A 144 6.92 4.03 16.05
N GLY A 145 8.18 3.55 16.06
CA GLY A 145 8.53 2.21 16.52
C GLY A 145 8.10 1.10 15.57
N LEU A 146 7.94 1.43 14.28
CA LEU A 146 7.58 0.51 13.21
C LEU A 146 8.77 0.35 12.24
N ASP A 147 8.74 -0.66 11.37
CA ASP A 147 9.72 -0.85 10.30
C ASP A 147 8.99 -1.18 8.98
N ILE A 148 9.73 -1.16 7.87
CA ILE A 148 9.30 -1.75 6.62
C ILE A 148 9.77 -3.20 6.55
N CYS A 149 8.89 -4.09 6.10
CA CYS A 149 9.24 -5.48 5.90
C CYS A 149 10.41 -5.61 4.90
N LYS A 150 11.51 -6.24 5.32
CA LYS A 150 12.72 -6.44 4.51
C LYS A 150 12.71 -7.84 3.90
N VAL A 151 12.62 -7.92 2.57
CA VAL A 151 12.67 -9.20 1.81
C VAL A 151 13.96 -10.00 2.10
N GLN A 152 15.06 -9.32 2.45
CA GLN A 152 16.34 -9.98 2.77
C GLN A 152 16.29 -10.90 4.00
N GLN A 153 15.30 -10.75 4.89
CA GLN A 153 15.10 -11.67 6.02
C GLN A 153 14.38 -12.97 5.63
N HIS A 154 13.90 -13.09 4.37
CA HIS A 154 13.09 -14.21 3.90
C HIS A 154 13.60 -14.88 2.61
N MET A 155 14.72 -14.42 2.03
CA MET A 155 15.39 -15.13 0.93
C MET A 155 16.65 -15.82 1.47
N PRO A 156 16.65 -17.16 1.66
CA PRO A 156 17.90 -17.88 1.84
C PRO A 156 18.60 -17.89 0.47
N TYR A 157 19.51 -16.96 0.24
CA TYR A 157 20.48 -17.15 -0.84
C TYR A 157 21.38 -18.33 -0.43
N GLU A 158 21.05 -19.55 -0.86
CA GLU A 158 22.04 -20.62 -0.93
C GLU A 158 23.12 -20.16 -1.93
N VAL A 159 24.18 -19.55 -1.41
CA VAL A 159 25.39 -19.32 -2.20
C VAL A 159 26.05 -20.68 -2.36
N ARG A 160 25.70 -21.39 -3.45
CA ARG A 160 26.45 -22.56 -3.87
C ARG A 160 27.77 -22.08 -4.46
N PHE A 161 28.84 -22.16 -3.68
CA PHE A 161 30.18 -22.10 -4.22
C PHE A 161 30.42 -23.39 -5.00
N SER A 162 30.53 -23.28 -6.32
CA SER A 162 31.05 -24.34 -7.17
C SER A 162 32.57 -24.37 -6.99
N ASN A 163 33.10 -25.46 -6.42
CA ASN A 163 34.52 -25.80 -6.45
C ASN A 163 34.92 -26.35 -7.83
#